data_AF-A0A522SR68-F1
#
_entry.id   AF-A0A522SR68-F1
#
_cell.length_a   1.000
_cell.length_b   1.000
_cell.length_c   1.000
_cell.angle_alpha   90.00
_cell.angle_beta   90.00
_cell.angle_gamma   90.00
#
_symmetry.space_group_name_H-M   'P 1'
#
loop_
_entity.id
_entity.type
_entity.pdbx_description
1 polymer ?
#
loop_
_entity_poly.entity_id
_entity_poly.type
_entity_poly.pdbx_seq_one_letter_code
_entity_poly.pdbx_strand_id
1 'polypeptide(L)' 'MDFSIGELSRRTAVKVPTIRYYEQIGLLLAPARTEGQQRRYDEDAVA' A
#
# COMPACT_ATOMS: atom_id res chain seq x y z
N MET A 1 5.97 -2.26 -9.49
CA MET A 1 7.14 -1.62 -8.83
C MET A 1 6.77 -1.51 -7.36
N ASP A 2 7.50 -2.20 -6.48
CA ASP A 2 7.05 -2.46 -5.10
C ASP A 2 7.37 -1.33 -4.10
N PHE A 3 6.39 -0.50 -3.76
CA PHE A 3 6.54 0.59 -2.79
C PHE A 3 6.33 0.11 -1.35
N SER A 4 7.12 0.66 -0.42
CA SER A 4 6.80 0.58 1.01
C SER A 4 5.62 1.51 1.32
N ILE A 5 4.92 1.28 2.44
CA ILE A 5 3.80 2.13 2.85
C ILE A 5 4.19 3.61 3.04
N GLY A 6 5.43 3.86 3.50
CA GLY A 6 5.95 5.22 3.66
C GLY A 6 6.29 5.87 2.32
N GLU A 7 6.80 5.09 1.37
CA GLU A 7 7.07 5.54 0.00
C GLU A 7 5.78 5.88 -0.72
N LEU A 8 4.77 5.01 -0.63
CA LEU A 8 3.43 5.23 -1.16
C LEU A 8 2.80 6.49 -0.55
N SER A 9 2.91 6.65 0.77
CA SER A 9 2.41 7.84 1.47
C SER A 9 3.04 9.14 0.96
N ARG A 10 4.36 9.16 0.72
CA ARG A 10 5.07 10.32 0.17
C ARG A 10 4.65 10.63 -1.26
N ARG A 11 4.55 9.61 -2.13
CA ARG A 11 4.20 9.76 -3.55
C ARG A 11 2.77 10.22 -3.76
N THR A 12 1.83 9.69 -2.98
CA THR A 12 0.39 9.96 -3.14
C THR A 12 -0.10 11.13 -2.28
N ALA A 13 0.74 11.66 -1.38
CA ALA A 13 0.36 12.58 -0.31
C ALA A 13 -0.77 12.05 0.60
N VAL A 14 -1.07 10.75 0.55
CA VAL A 14 -2.05 10.11 1.42
C VAL A 14 -1.36 9.65 2.70
N LYS A 15 -1.99 9.87 3.85
CA LYS A 15 -1.43 9.46 5.13
C LYS A 15 -1.42 7.93 5.23
N VAL A 16 -0.37 7.38 5.86
CA VAL A 16 -0.24 5.93 6.15
C VAL A 16 -1.51 5.31 6.78
N PRO A 17 -2.16 5.92 7.79
CA PRO A 17 -3.40 5.36 8.34
C PRO A 17 -4.54 5.26 7.32
N THR A 18 -4.64 6.21 6.39
CA THR A 18 -5.65 6.20 5.32
C THR A 18 -5.38 5.09 4.31
N ILE A 19 -4.12 4.86 3.94
CA ILE A 19 -3.73 3.73 3.09
C ILE A 19 -4.12 2.40 3.75
N ARG A 20 -3.86 2.25 5.06
CA ARG A 20 -4.27 1.06 5.83
C ARG A 20 -5.78 0.91 5.91
N TYR A 21 -6.50 2.03 6.03
CA TYR A 21 -7.95 2.03 6.02
C TYR A 21 -8.49 1.51 4.67
N TYR A 22 -7.95 1.99 3.56
CA TYR A 22 -8.32 1.51 2.23
C TYR A 22 -8.01 0.01 2.02
N GLU A 23 -6.87 -0.47 2.52
CA GLU A 23 -6.54 -1.91 2.57
C GLU A 23 -7.56 -2.70 3.41
N GLN A 24 -7.95 -2.17 4.58
CA GLN A 24 -8.88 -2.83 5.50
C GLN A 24 -10.29 -2.94 4.93
N ILE A 25 -10.77 -1.92 4.21
CA ILE A 25 -12.12 -1.92 3.60
C ILE A 25 -12.14 -2.61 2.22
N GLY A 26 -11.00 -3.13 1.74
CA GLY A 26 -10.88 -3.80 0.45
C GLY A 26 -10.87 -2.87 -0.76
N LEU A 27 -10.63 -1.56 -0.57
CA LEU A 27 -10.50 -0.59 -1.65
C LEU A 27 -9.12 -0.68 -2.33
N LEU A 28 -8.08 -1.08 -1.59
CA LEU A 28 -6.77 -1.42 -2.15
C LEU A 28 -6.61 -2.93 -2.16
N LEU A 29 -6.09 -3.47 -3.26
CA LEU A 29 -5.69 -4.87 -3.34
C LEU A 29 -4.65 -5.17 -2.25
N ALA A 30 -4.80 -6.33 -1.60
CA ALA A 30 -3.89 -6.73 -0.54
C ALA A 30 -2.45 -6.77 -1.09
N PRO A 31 -1.51 -5.98 -0.53
CA PRO A 31 -0.15 -5.90 -1.05
C PRO A 31 0.54 -7.26 -0.97
N ALA A 32 1.36 -7.58 -1.96
CA ALA A 32 2.19 -8.77 -1.93
C ALA A 32 3.05 -8.76 -0.66
N ARG A 33 2.99 -9.85 0.10
CA ARG A 33 3.87 -10.04 1.26
C ARG A 33 5.20 -10.57 0.74
N THR A 34 6.27 -9.83 1.00
CA THR A 34 7.65 -10.33 0.80
C THR A 34 7.97 -11.44 1.82
N GLU A 35 9.01 -12.24 1.57
CA GLU A 35 9.51 -13.27 2.52
C GLU A 35 9.78 -12.70 3.93
N GLY A 36 10.12 -11.41 4.03
CA GLY A 36 10.30 -10.69 5.29
C GLY A 36 9.02 -10.15 5.94
N GLN A 37 7.83 -10.59 5.50
CA GLN A 37 6.51 -10.08 5.90
C GLN A 37 6.29 -8.57 5.70
N GLN A 38 7.09 -7.90 4.88
CA GLN A 38 6.87 -6.49 4.54
C GLN A 38 5.80 -6.37 3.45
N ARG A 39 4.84 -5.46 3.66
CA ARG A 39 3.81 -5.10 2.68
C ARG A 39 4.43 -4.28 1.56
N ARG A 40 4.27 -4.73 0.31
CA ARG A 40 4.66 -3.99 -0.90
C ARG A 40 3.44 -3.61 -1.72
N TYR A 41 3.29 -2.33 -1.98
CA TYR A 41 2.19 -1.76 -2.75
C TYR A 41 2.65 -1.53 -4.17
N ASP A 42 1.93 -2.09 -5.14
CA ASP A 42 2.17 -1.80 -6.56
C ASP A 42 1.51 -0.48 -6.97
N GLU A 43 2.05 0.13 -8.02
CA GLU A 43 1.53 1.38 -8.60
C GLU A 43 0.10 1.20 -9.14
N ASP A 44 -0.22 0.00 -9.62
CA ASP A 44 -1.54 -0.41 -10.14
C ASP A 44 -2.50 -0.91 -9.05
N ALA A 45 -2.18 -0.75 -7.76
CA ALA A 45 -3.02 -1.26 -6.67
C ALA A 45 -4.34 -0.48 -6.48
N VAL A 46 -4.53 0.61 -7.22
CA VAL A 46 -5.76 1.40 -7.25
C VAL A 46 -6.56 1.02 -8.50
N ALA A 47 -7.73 0.42 -8.32
CA ALA A 47 -8.68 0.14 -9.39
C ALA A 47 -9.36 1.42 -9.89
#